data_AF-A0A2N4YSR1-F1
#
_entry.id   AF-A0A2N4YSR1-F1
#
_cell.length_a   1.000
_cell.length_b   1.000
_cell.length_c   1.000
_cell.angle_alpha   90.00
_cell.angle_beta   90.00
_cell.angle_gamma   90.00
#
_symmetry.space_group_name_H-M   'P 1'
#
loop_
_entity.id
_entity.type
_entity.pdbx_description
1 polymer ?
#
loop_
_entity_poly.entity_id
_entity_poly.type
_entity_poly.pdbx_seq_one_letter_code
_entity_poly.pdbx_strand_id
1 'polypeptide(L)'
;PILHQRAELHASLATQGESDADDACLVAVASRHGEVIDCHFGHADRFSIYSLSAAGMVLVGERFTPKYCRGEEECDPQENEARLAALLALLADVKAVFCVRIGHTPWQQLELQGIEPQVDGAWRSVAEVLPAWWQRRRQSLAASRLRQGVA
;
A
#
# COMPACT_ATOMS: atom_id res chain seq x y z
N PRO A 1 2.60 -16.59 -4.25
CA PRO A 1 1.18 -16.95 -4.51
C PRO A 1 0.72 -16.46 -5.88
N ILE A 2 -0.19 -17.16 -6.57
CA ILE A 2 -0.64 -16.84 -7.95
C ILE A 2 -1.14 -15.37 -8.11
N LEU A 3 -1.73 -14.80 -7.06
CA LEU A 3 -2.18 -13.41 -7.06
C LEU A 3 -1.03 -12.39 -7.12
N HIS A 4 0.09 -12.69 -6.48
CA HIS A 4 1.30 -11.86 -6.52
C HIS A 4 1.86 -11.82 -7.95
N GLN A 5 2.02 -12.99 -8.56
CA GLN A 5 2.53 -13.12 -9.94
C GLN A 5 1.62 -12.44 -10.98
N ARG A 6 0.30 -12.47 -10.77
CA ARG A 6 -0.66 -11.74 -11.63
C ARG A 6 -0.57 -10.23 -11.43
N ALA A 7 -0.41 -9.76 -10.19
CA ALA A 7 -0.25 -8.35 -9.89
C ALA A 7 1.07 -7.80 -10.47
N GLU A 8 2.16 -8.56 -10.36
CA GLU A 8 3.45 -8.26 -11.00
C GLU A 8 3.31 -8.17 -12.52
N LEU A 9 2.76 -9.20 -13.16
CA LEU A 9 2.57 -9.21 -14.62
C LEU A 9 1.67 -8.07 -15.10
N HIS A 10 0.55 -7.81 -14.41
CA HIS A 10 -0.31 -6.67 -14.72
C HIS A 10 0.42 -5.34 -14.53
N ALA A 11 1.23 -5.20 -13.48
CA ALA A 11 2.01 -4.00 -13.24
C ALA A 11 3.07 -3.77 -14.33
N SER A 12 3.84 -4.81 -14.70
CA SER A 12 4.83 -4.73 -15.78
C SER A 12 4.17 -4.39 -17.12
N LEU A 13 3.02 -4.99 -17.44
CA LEU A 13 2.27 -4.71 -18.67
C LEU A 13 1.68 -3.29 -18.68
N ALA A 14 1.03 -2.88 -17.59
CA ALA A 14 0.36 -1.59 -17.49
C ALA A 14 1.33 -0.41 -17.49
N THR A 15 2.59 -0.64 -17.07
CA THR A 15 3.65 0.37 -17.04
C THR A 15 4.65 0.26 -18.19
N GLN A 16 4.44 -0.63 -19.17
CA GLN A 16 5.39 -0.88 -20.26
C GLN A 16 6.84 -1.14 -19.79
N GLY A 17 7.01 -1.74 -18.61
CA GLY A 17 8.34 -1.98 -18.00
C GLY A 17 8.89 -0.83 -17.15
N GLU A 18 8.20 0.32 -17.04
CA GLU A 18 8.63 1.39 -16.14
C GLU A 18 8.47 1.05 -14.66
N SER A 19 7.70 0.00 -14.33
CA SER A 19 7.70 -0.59 -12.98
C SER A 19 9.06 -1.16 -12.57
N ASP A 20 9.98 -1.35 -13.52
CA ASP A 20 11.35 -1.81 -13.26
C ASP A 20 12.32 -0.64 -13.08
N ALA A 21 11.84 0.61 -13.17
CA ALA A 21 12.63 1.78 -12.82
C ALA A 21 12.92 1.79 -11.31
N ASP A 22 14.12 2.26 -10.97
CA ASP A 22 14.67 2.27 -9.61
C ASP A 22 13.80 3.00 -8.56
N ASP A 23 12.90 3.88 -9.02
CA ASP A 23 11.98 4.68 -8.20
C ASP A 23 10.49 4.29 -8.38
N ALA A 24 10.19 3.29 -9.20
CA ALA A 24 8.83 2.80 -9.36
C ALA A 24 8.42 1.92 -8.16
N CYS A 25 7.14 1.97 -7.81
CA CYS A 25 6.62 1.17 -6.69
C CYS A 25 5.13 0.89 -6.75
N LEU A 26 4.72 -0.19 -6.09
CA LEU A 26 3.32 -0.46 -5.79
C LEU A 26 2.89 0.22 -4.49
N VAL A 27 1.66 0.70 -4.46
CA VAL A 27 0.99 1.16 -3.24
C VAL A 27 -0.41 0.56 -3.15
N ALA A 28 -0.89 0.36 -1.93
CA ALA A 28 -2.24 -0.12 -1.66
C ALA A 28 -3.12 1.01 -1.11
N VAL A 29 -4.35 1.09 -1.56
CA VAL A 29 -5.33 2.07 -1.09
C VAL A 29 -6.56 1.37 -0.55
N ALA A 30 -6.90 1.65 0.71
CA ALA A 30 -8.17 1.27 1.30
C ALA A 30 -9.25 2.24 0.82
N SER A 31 -10.02 1.80 -0.18
CA SER A 31 -11.13 2.56 -0.76
C SER A 31 -12.34 1.66 -1.01
N ARG A 32 -13.55 2.21 -0.88
CA ARG A 32 -14.80 1.52 -1.23
C ARG A 32 -15.05 1.48 -2.74
N HIS A 33 -14.65 2.55 -3.44
CA HIS A 33 -14.95 2.77 -4.86
C HIS A 33 -13.74 3.17 -5.71
N GLY A 34 -12.54 3.28 -5.12
CA GLY A 34 -11.26 3.51 -5.82
C GLY A 34 -10.86 4.97 -5.98
N GLU A 35 -11.78 5.92 -5.89
CA GLU A 35 -11.53 7.35 -6.17
C GLU A 35 -11.05 8.15 -4.96
N VAL A 36 -11.49 7.76 -3.76
CA VAL A 36 -11.23 8.47 -2.49
C VAL A 36 -10.66 7.50 -1.46
N ILE A 37 -9.71 7.96 -0.66
CA ILE A 37 -9.18 7.20 0.48
C ILE A 37 -10.21 7.30 1.62
N ASP A 38 -11.22 6.43 1.61
CA ASP A 38 -12.43 6.55 2.44
C ASP A 38 -12.66 5.35 3.38
N CYS A 39 -11.70 4.42 3.45
CA CYS A 39 -11.82 3.21 4.24
C CYS A 39 -10.74 3.10 5.33
N HIS A 40 -11.13 2.58 6.49
CA HIS A 40 -10.21 2.25 7.56
C HIS A 40 -9.46 0.96 7.20
N PHE A 41 -8.19 0.85 7.56
CA PHE A 41 -7.39 -0.34 7.30
C PHE A 41 -8.07 -1.62 7.82
N GLY A 42 -8.56 -1.58 9.07
CA GLY A 42 -9.19 -2.74 9.69
C GLY A 42 -10.54 -3.15 9.07
N HIS A 43 -11.23 -2.23 8.40
CA HIS A 43 -12.55 -2.48 7.80
C HIS A 43 -12.50 -2.68 6.28
N ALA A 44 -11.33 -2.53 5.68
CA ALA A 44 -11.12 -2.77 4.27
C ALA A 44 -11.37 -4.25 3.96
N ASP A 45 -12.24 -4.50 3.00
CA ASP A 45 -12.44 -5.82 2.39
C ASP A 45 -11.67 -5.96 1.07
N ARG A 46 -11.06 -4.87 0.61
CA ARG A 46 -10.20 -4.82 -0.56
C ARG A 46 -9.21 -3.68 -0.46
N PHE A 47 -8.12 -3.82 -1.20
CA PHE A 47 -7.17 -2.74 -1.47
C PHE A 47 -7.01 -2.58 -2.97
N SER A 48 -7.21 -1.36 -3.47
CA SER A 48 -6.85 -1.00 -4.84
C SER A 48 -5.32 -0.83 -4.91
N ILE A 49 -4.69 -1.52 -5.84
CA ILE A 49 -3.24 -1.52 -6.01
C ILE A 49 -2.88 -0.61 -7.18
N TYR A 50 -2.06 0.38 -6.91
CA TYR A 50 -1.57 1.32 -7.90
C TYR A 50 -0.07 1.14 -8.09
N SER A 51 0.38 1.21 -9.34
CA SER A 51 1.79 1.41 -9.68
C SER A 51 2.07 2.90 -9.85
N LEU A 52 3.15 3.38 -9.26
CA LEU A 52 3.61 4.77 -9.32
C LEU A 52 5.02 4.80 -9.91
N SER A 53 5.22 5.61 -10.95
CA SER A 53 6.49 5.81 -11.65
C SER A 53 6.62 7.24 -12.17
N ALA A 54 7.72 7.54 -12.85
CA ALA A 54 7.91 8.81 -13.54
C ALA A 54 6.88 9.10 -14.65
N ALA A 55 6.24 8.08 -15.24
CA ALA A 55 5.15 8.29 -16.19
C ALA A 55 3.79 8.53 -15.54
N GLY A 56 3.69 8.35 -14.22
CA GLY A 56 2.51 8.67 -13.45
C GLY A 56 1.99 7.50 -12.63
N MET A 57 0.68 7.40 -12.55
CA MET A 57 -0.04 6.47 -11.69
C MET A 57 -0.98 5.60 -12.51
N VAL A 58 -0.94 4.28 -12.27
CA VAL A 58 -1.80 3.31 -12.97
C VAL A 58 -2.42 2.34 -11.96
N LEU A 59 -3.75 2.13 -12.04
CA LEU A 59 -4.42 1.07 -11.29
C LEU A 59 -4.06 -0.29 -11.92
N VAL A 60 -3.41 -1.18 -11.16
CA VAL A 60 -2.96 -2.49 -11.66
C VAL A 60 -3.89 -3.64 -11.23
N GLY A 61 -4.72 -3.41 -10.22
CA GLY A 61 -5.77 -4.35 -9.80
C GLY A 61 -6.28 -4.10 -8.39
N GLU A 62 -7.05 -5.06 -7.90
CA GLU A 62 -7.54 -5.08 -6.51
C GLU A 62 -7.13 -6.37 -5.82
N ARG A 63 -6.85 -6.27 -4.51
CA ARG A 63 -6.59 -7.41 -3.65
C ARG A 63 -7.67 -7.49 -2.59
N PHE A 64 -8.45 -8.57 -2.61
CA PHE A 64 -9.53 -8.81 -1.66
C PHE A 64 -8.99 -9.46 -0.39
N THR A 65 -9.56 -9.07 0.75
CA THR A 65 -9.24 -9.62 2.06
C THR A 65 -10.50 -9.70 2.92
N PRO A 66 -10.64 -10.70 3.81
CA PRO A 66 -11.55 -10.58 4.93
C PRO A 66 -11.18 -9.34 5.76
N LYS A 67 -12.19 -8.69 6.34
CA LYS A 67 -11.96 -7.57 7.27
C LYS A 67 -11.15 -8.06 8.47
N TYR A 68 -10.09 -7.34 8.77
CA TYR A 68 -9.25 -7.58 9.95
C TYR A 68 -10.04 -7.32 11.24
N CYS A 69 -10.67 -6.15 11.32
CA CYS A 69 -11.52 -5.78 12.44
C CYS A 69 -13.00 -6.07 12.11
N ARG A 70 -13.68 -6.80 12.99
CA ARG A 70 -15.11 -7.15 12.86
C ARG A 70 -16.03 -6.39 13.81
N GLY A 71 -15.51 -5.59 14.73
CA GLY A 71 -16.27 -4.90 15.78
C GLY A 71 -15.83 -5.32 17.18
N GLU A 72 -16.59 -4.93 18.21
CA GLU A 72 -16.32 -5.17 19.64
C GLU A 72 -16.46 -6.64 20.07
N GLU A 73 -16.91 -7.53 19.18
CA GLU A 73 -16.95 -8.96 19.48
C GLU A 73 -15.53 -9.50 19.62
N GLU A 74 -15.27 -10.09 20.80
CA GLU A 74 -14.04 -10.79 21.20
C GLU A 74 -13.65 -11.84 20.16
N CYS A 75 -12.99 -11.40 19.09
CA CYS A 75 -12.26 -12.32 18.23
C CYS A 75 -11.15 -12.93 19.06
N ASP A 76 -11.03 -14.26 19.00
CA ASP A 76 -9.91 -14.97 19.60
C ASP A 76 -8.59 -14.26 19.21
N PRO A 77 -7.72 -13.92 20.18
CA PRO A 77 -6.45 -13.26 19.92
C PRO A 77 -5.61 -13.94 18.83
N GLN A 78 -5.60 -15.28 18.77
CA GLN A 78 -4.88 -16.05 17.76
C GLN A 78 -5.50 -15.93 16.37
N GLU A 79 -6.83 -15.89 16.28
CA GLU A 79 -7.50 -15.62 15.00
C GLU A 79 -7.19 -14.20 14.50
N ASN A 80 -7.11 -13.23 15.41
CA ASN A 80 -6.79 -11.86 15.06
C ASN A 80 -5.35 -11.73 14.53
N GLU A 81 -4.39 -12.37 15.21
CA GLU A 81 -2.99 -12.43 14.77
C GLU A 81 -2.86 -13.11 13.41
N ALA A 82 -3.53 -14.25 13.20
CA ALA A 82 -3.51 -14.96 11.92
C ALA A 82 -4.10 -14.11 10.78
N ARG A 83 -5.18 -13.36 11.03
CA ARG A 83 -5.77 -12.42 10.06
C ARG A 83 -4.81 -11.29 9.72
N LEU A 84 -4.15 -10.71 10.73
CA LEU A 84 -3.16 -9.67 10.50
C LEU A 84 -1.99 -10.19 9.67
N ALA A 85 -1.45 -11.35 10.02
CA ALA A 85 -0.35 -11.99 9.29
C ALA A 85 -0.72 -12.24 7.82
N ALA A 86 -1.92 -12.75 7.55
CA ALA A 86 -2.41 -12.95 6.18
C ALA A 86 -2.55 -11.62 5.41
N LEU A 87 -3.04 -10.57 6.07
CA LEU A 87 -3.16 -9.24 5.46
C LEU A 87 -1.80 -8.61 5.18
N LEU A 88 -0.82 -8.75 6.08
CA LEU A 88 0.56 -8.29 5.85
C LEU A 88 1.20 -9.04 4.67
N ALA A 89 1.01 -10.37 4.59
CA ALA A 89 1.49 -11.17 3.47
C ALA A 89 0.84 -10.77 2.14
N LEU A 90 -0.43 -10.38 2.16
CA LEU A 90 -1.14 -9.86 0.98
C LEU A 90 -0.57 -8.52 0.49
N LEU A 91 0.05 -7.73 1.38
CA LEU A 91 0.56 -6.38 1.11
C LEU A 91 2.10 -6.34 1.02
N ALA A 92 2.79 -7.48 1.10
CA ALA A 92 4.25 -7.54 1.29
C ALA A 92 5.10 -6.86 0.19
N ASP A 93 4.54 -6.63 -1.00
CA ASP A 93 5.22 -6.03 -2.16
C ASP A 93 4.93 -4.53 -2.34
N VAL A 94 4.00 -3.95 -1.56
CA VAL A 94 3.69 -2.52 -1.65
C VAL A 94 4.62 -1.70 -0.77
N LYS A 95 4.94 -0.47 -1.18
CA LYS A 95 5.79 0.45 -0.41
C LYS A 95 4.99 1.30 0.58
N ALA A 96 3.69 1.44 0.37
CA ALA A 96 2.82 2.16 1.27
C ALA A 96 1.37 1.64 1.23
N VAL A 97 0.66 1.85 2.34
CA VAL A 97 -0.77 1.57 2.49
C VAL A 97 -1.49 2.84 2.91
N PHE A 98 -2.40 3.32 2.08
CA PHE A 98 -3.20 4.52 2.32
C PHE A 98 -4.57 4.14 2.89
N CYS A 99 -4.95 4.74 4.01
CA CYS A 99 -6.26 4.52 4.62
C CYS A 99 -6.68 5.74 5.44
N VAL A 100 -7.96 5.82 5.83
CA VAL A 100 -8.45 6.91 6.69
C VAL A 100 -7.85 6.82 8.10
N ARG A 101 -7.71 5.59 8.60
CA ARG A 101 -7.23 5.30 9.95
C ARG A 101 -6.77 3.84 10.04
N ILE A 102 -5.81 3.62 10.92
CA ILE A 102 -5.22 2.32 11.24
C ILE A 102 -4.88 2.27 12.73
N GLY A 103 -4.99 1.08 13.34
CA GLY A 103 -4.63 0.87 14.75
C GLY A 103 -3.11 0.77 14.97
N HIS A 104 -2.67 0.86 16.23
CA HIS A 104 -1.25 0.86 16.56
C HIS A 104 -0.52 -0.44 16.18
N THR A 105 -1.09 -1.60 16.53
CA THR A 105 -0.49 -2.91 16.20
C THR A 105 -0.30 -3.11 14.69
N PRO A 106 -1.33 -2.96 13.83
CA PRO A 106 -1.12 -3.10 12.38
C PRO A 106 -0.19 -2.03 11.80
N TRP A 107 -0.16 -0.81 12.36
CA TRP A 107 0.82 0.22 11.98
C TRP A 107 2.24 -0.28 12.16
N GLN A 108 2.59 -0.72 13.37
CA GLN A 108 3.94 -1.19 13.69
C GLN A 108 4.35 -2.38 12.83
N GLN A 109 3.43 -3.31 12.59
CA GLN A 109 3.71 -4.48 11.76
C GLN A 109 3.97 -4.12 10.29
N LEU A 110 3.25 -3.13 9.73
CA LEU A 110 3.56 -2.63 8.39
C LEU A 110 4.96 -2.02 8.33
N GLU A 111 5.32 -1.17 9.29
CA GLU A 111 6.66 -0.55 9.34
C GLU A 111 7.78 -1.59 9.45
N LEU A 112 7.59 -2.63 10.27
CA LEU A 112 8.55 -3.74 10.40
C LEU A 112 8.76 -4.49 9.08
N GLN A 113 7.76 -4.52 8.20
CA GLN A 113 7.85 -5.11 6.85
C GLN A 113 8.36 -4.11 5.80
N GLY A 114 8.72 -2.88 6.20
CA GLY A 114 9.16 -1.83 5.29
C GLY A 114 8.01 -1.21 4.47
N ILE A 115 6.76 -1.39 4.91
CA ILE A 115 5.56 -0.82 4.30
C ILE A 115 5.19 0.44 5.08
N GLU A 116 5.04 1.56 4.40
CA GLU A 116 4.70 2.84 5.02
C GLU A 116 3.18 3.00 5.19
N PRO A 117 2.63 2.97 6.40
CA PRO A 117 1.23 3.35 6.62
C PRO A 117 1.04 4.87 6.41
N GLN A 118 0.01 5.26 5.66
CA GLN A 118 -0.29 6.65 5.32
C GLN A 118 -1.75 7.00 5.63
N VAL A 119 -1.95 8.02 6.46
CA VAL A 119 -3.27 8.52 6.88
C VAL A 119 -3.53 9.99 6.52
N ASP A 120 -2.50 10.75 6.13
CA ASP A 120 -2.62 12.18 5.75
C ASP A 120 -3.52 12.42 4.53
N GLY A 121 -3.75 11.37 3.74
CA GLY A 121 -4.64 11.38 2.58
C GLY A 121 -6.11 11.08 2.89
N ALA A 122 -6.48 10.89 4.16
CA ALA A 122 -7.85 10.52 4.54
C ALA A 122 -8.89 11.45 3.90
N TRP A 123 -9.92 10.85 3.28
CA TRP A 123 -11.03 11.53 2.60
C TRP A 123 -10.65 12.38 1.38
N ARG A 124 -9.42 12.27 0.90
CA ARG A 124 -8.94 12.97 -0.30
C ARG A 124 -8.92 12.05 -1.51
N SER A 125 -8.87 12.67 -2.68
CA SER A 125 -8.78 11.97 -3.97
C SER A 125 -7.48 11.17 -4.06
N VAL A 126 -7.59 9.92 -4.50
CA VAL A 126 -6.44 9.05 -4.79
C VAL A 126 -5.53 9.68 -5.85
N ALA A 127 -6.13 10.27 -6.88
CA ALA A 127 -5.41 10.94 -7.97
C ALA A 127 -4.61 12.18 -7.50
N GLU A 128 -5.00 12.78 -6.39
CA GLU A 128 -4.26 13.89 -5.78
C GLU A 128 -3.15 13.38 -4.84
N VAL A 129 -3.46 12.40 -3.99
CA VAL A 129 -2.59 11.98 -2.89
C VAL A 129 -1.41 11.15 -3.37
N LEU A 130 -1.63 10.17 -4.25
CA LEU A 130 -0.58 9.22 -4.61
C LEU A 130 0.59 9.88 -5.37
N PRO A 131 0.38 10.73 -6.38
CA PRO A 131 1.49 11.41 -7.07
C PRO A 131 2.28 12.31 -6.12
N ALA A 132 1.61 13.04 -5.23
CA ALA A 132 2.26 13.91 -4.26
C ALA A 132 3.12 13.13 -3.26
N TRP A 133 2.63 11.98 -2.78
CA TRP A 133 3.41 11.10 -1.92
C TRP A 133 4.63 10.53 -2.65
N TRP A 134 4.46 10.04 -3.87
CA TRP A 134 5.53 9.46 -4.66
C TRP A 134 6.66 10.47 -4.94
N GLN A 135 6.31 11.72 -5.29
CA GLN A 135 7.28 12.79 -5.48
C GLN A 135 8.13 13.05 -4.22
N ARG A 136 7.48 13.15 -3.04
CA ARG A 136 8.19 13.34 -1.76
C ARG A 136 9.10 12.16 -1.45
N ARG A 137 8.62 10.92 -1.67
CA ARG A 137 9.41 9.71 -1.47
C ARG A 137 10.66 9.70 -2.36
N ARG A 138 10.51 10.02 -3.65
CA ARG A 138 11.64 10.07 -4.60
C ARG A 138 12.70 11.08 -4.17
N GLN A 139 12.29 12.25 -3.70
CA GLN A 139 13.22 13.27 -3.19
C GLN A 139 13.97 12.78 -1.94
N SER A 140 13.29 12.09 -1.03
CA SER A 140 13.90 11.49 0.16
C SER A 140 14.93 10.41 -0.21
N LEU A 141 14.59 9.52 -1.15
CA LEU A 141 15.50 8.48 -1.64
C LEU A 141 16.74 9.07 -2.33
N ALA A 142 16.55 10.09 -3.19
CA ALA A 142 17.66 10.80 -3.82
C ALA A 142 18.59 11.46 -2.78
N ALA A 143 18.02 12.14 -1.77
CA ALA A 143 18.78 12.75 -0.69
C ALA A 143 19.49 11.71 0.20
N SER A 144 18.92 10.51 0.37
CA SER A 144 19.58 9.41 1.08
C SER A 144 20.78 8.86 0.30
N ARG A 145 20.63 8.65 -1.02
CA ARG A 145 21.70 8.16 -1.90
C ARG A 145 22.88 9.14 -1.94
N LEU A 146 22.61 10.44 -2.04
CA LEU A 146 23.65 11.47 -2.00
C LEU A 146 24.44 11.47 -0.70
N ARG A 147 23.80 11.18 0.44
CA ARG A 147 24.48 11.09 1.75
C ARG A 147 25.33 9.83 1.90
N GLN A 148 24.95 8.74 1.24
CA GLN A 148 25.68 7.46 1.29
C GLN A 148 26.84 7.38 0.29
N GLY A 149 26.81 8.18 -0.79
CA GLY A 149 27.88 8.25 -1.80
C GLY A 149 29.06 9.14 -1.45
N VAL A 150 29.10 9.69 -0.23
CA VAL A 150 30.24 10.46 0.30
C VAL A 150 31.09 9.53 1.17
N ALA A 151 31.84 8.63 0.52
CA ALA A 151 32.84 7.77 1.15
C ALA A 151 34.02 7.60 0.19
#